data_AF-A0A537YEL5-F1
#
_entry.id   AF-A0A537YEL5-F1
#
_cell.length_a   1.000
_cell.length_b   1.000
_cell.length_c   1.000
_cell.angle_alpha   90.00
_cell.angle_beta   90.00
_cell.angle_gamma   90.00
#
_symmetry.space_group_name_H-M   'P 1'
#
loop_
_entity.id
_entity.type
_entity.pdbx_description
1 polymer ?
#
loop_
_entity_poly.entity_id
_entity_poly.type
_entity_poly.pdbx_seq_one_letter_code
_entity_poly.pdbx_strand_id
1 'polypeptide(L)' 'MSLTTVFLGTPEAAVPALEALLDSDHRVVAVATAPDRPRGRGMELAASPVK' A
#
# COMPACT_ATOMS: atom_id res chain seq x y z
N MET A 1 4.38 9.61 20.93
CA MET A 1 3.37 8.57 21.25
C MET A 1 3.24 7.70 20.01
N SER A 2 3.48 6.39 20.12
CA SER A 2 3.29 5.44 19.02
C SER A 2 1.81 5.04 18.91
N LEU A 3 1.35 4.74 17.70
CA LEU A 3 0.00 4.27 17.40
C LEU A 3 0.08 2.92 16.71
N THR A 4 -0.94 2.09 16.90
CA THR A 4 -1.16 0.88 16.09
C THR A 4 -2.10 1.24 14.95
N THR A 5 -1.65 1.05 13.71
CA THR A 5 -2.30 1.62 12.54
C THR A 5 -2.44 0.60 11.41
N VAL A 6 -3.47 0.77 10.59
CA VAL A 6 -3.66 0.04 9.33
C VAL A 6 -3.55 1.05 8.20
N PHE A 7 -2.73 0.77 7.19
CA PHE A 7 -2.58 1.62 6.03
C PHE A 7 -3.54 1.17 4.92
N LEU A 8 -4.31 2.09 4.34
CA LEU A 8 -5.22 1.81 3.22
C LEU A 8 -4.75 2.63 2.02
N GLY A 9 -4.15 1.95 1.03
CA GLY A 9 -3.58 2.59 -0.15
C GLY A 9 -3.63 1.66 -1.35
N THR A 10 -3.56 2.21 -2.55
CA THR A 10 -3.60 1.44 -3.81
C THR A 10 -2.81 2.12 -4.94
N PRO A 11 -2.92 3.44 -5.17
CA PRO A 11 -2.18 4.06 -6.27
C PRO A 11 -0.68 4.17 -5.95
N GLU A 12 0.14 4.37 -6.97
CA GLU A 12 1.59 4.62 -6.83
C GLU A 12 1.87 5.81 -5.92
N ALA A 13 1.01 6.83 -5.96
CA ALA A 13 1.11 8.01 -5.08
C ALA A 13 0.95 7.68 -3.58
N ALA A 14 0.45 6.49 -3.22
CA ALA A 14 0.34 6.06 -1.83
C ALA A 14 1.64 5.47 -1.27
N VAL A 15 2.60 5.08 -2.12
CA VAL A 15 3.86 4.45 -1.70
C VAL A 15 4.69 5.36 -0.77
N PRO A 16 4.93 6.65 -1.11
CA PRO A 16 5.73 7.51 -0.23
C PRO A 16 5.09 7.74 1.14
N ALA A 17 3.76 7.70 1.22
CA ALA A 17 3.04 7.83 2.49
C ALA A 17 3.16 6.56 3.35
N LEU A 18 3.17 5.37 2.73
CA LEU A 18 3.42 4.12 3.44
C LEU A 18 4.86 4.05 3.94
N GLU A 19 5.84 4.41 3.11
CA GLU A 19 7.26 4.47 3.48
C GLU A 19 7.48 5.39 4.68
N ALA A 20 6.95 6.62 4.62
CA ALA A 20 7.06 7.57 5.73
C ALA A 20 6.40 7.06 7.04
N LEU A 21 5.32 6.28 6.93
CA LEU A 21 4.67 5.69 8.09
C LEU A 21 5.48 4.52 8.67
N LEU A 22 6.13 3.72 7.82
CA LEU A 22 7.01 2.63 8.24
C LEU A 22 8.32 3.13 8.86
N ASP A 23 8.80 4.29 8.42
CA ASP A 23 9.98 4.98 8.98
C ASP A 23 9.68 5.74 10.29
N SER A 24 8.41 5.83 10.67
CA SER A 24 7.98 6.51 11.90
C SER A 24 7.95 5.58 13.11
N ASP A 25 7.71 6.15 14.30
CA ASP A 25 7.51 5.36 15.53
C ASP A 25 6.18 4.58 15.57
N HIS A 26 5.32 4.72 14.55
CA HIS A 26 4.02 4.03 14.49
C HIS A 26 4.17 2.57 14.05
N ARG A 27 3.32 1.70 14.61
CA ARG A 27 3.27 0.29 14.24
C ARG A 27 2.19 0.04 13.21
N VAL A 28 2.59 -0.16 11.95
CA VAL A 28 1.70 -0.61 10.89
C VAL A 28 1.48 -2.12 11.03
N VAL A 29 0.24 -2.54 11.33
CA VAL A 29 -0.11 -3.97 11.53
C VAL A 29 -0.73 -4.63 10.31
N ALA A 30 -1.23 -3.84 9.38
CA ALA A 30 -1.76 -4.33 8.11
C ALA A 30 -1.71 -3.24 7.04
N VAL A 31 -1.59 -3.69 5.79
CA VAL A 31 -1.75 -2.87 4.59
C VAL A 31 -2.91 -3.44 3.78
N ALA A 32 -3.93 -2.62 3.56
CA ALA A 32 -5.09 -2.96 2.75
C ALA A 32 -5.00 -2.24 1.40
N THR A 33 -5.14 -3.00 0.32
CA THR A 33 -5.12 -2.48 -1.05
C THR A 33 -6.21 -3.12 -1.90
N ALA A 34 -6.50 -2.51 -3.06
CA ALA A 34 -7.42 -3.10 -4.03
C ALA A 34 -6.93 -4.49 -4.47
N PRO A 35 -7.85 -5.41 -4.79
CA PRO A 35 -7.50 -6.69 -5.38
C PRO A 35 -6.67 -6.51 -6.65
N ASP A 36 -5.81 -7.48 -6.94
CA ASP A 36 -5.03 -7.49 -8.16
C ASP A 36 -5.99 -7.56 -9.35
N ARG A 37 -5.76 -6.70 -10.33
CA ARG A 37 -6.61 -6.61 -11.53
C ARG A 37 -5.73 -6.56 -12.77
N PRO A 38 -6.20 -7.16 -13.88
CA PRO A 38 -5.57 -6.99 -15.19
C PRO A 38 -5.28 -5.53 -15.54
N ARG A 39 -4.07 -5.23 -16.02
CA ARG A 39 -3.69 -3.90 -16.51
C ARG A 39 -2.93 -3.98 -17.83
N GLY A 40 -2.92 -2.87 -18.58
CA GLY A 40 -2.18 -2.74 -19.84
C GLY A 40 -2.78 -3.51 -21.01
N ARG A 41 -2.02 -3.62 -22.11
CA ARG A 41 -2.39 -4.44 -23.27
C ARG A 41 -1.87 -5.86 -23.03
N GLY A 42 -2.79 -6.82 -22.98
CA GLY A 42 -2.48 -8.22 -22.60
C GLY A 42 -3.17 -8.67 -21.31
N MET A 43 -3.74 -7.73 -20.54
CA MET A 43 -4.57 -8.02 -19.36
C MET A 43 -3.88 -8.92 -18.32
N GLU A 44 -2.57 -8.73 -18.15
CA GLU A 44 -1.80 -9.45 -17.15
C GLU A 44 -2.17 -8.97 -15.74
N LEU A 45 -2.23 -9.92 -14.81
CA LEU A 45 -2.49 -9.64 -13.40
C LEU A 45 -1.37 -8.75 -12.84
N ALA A 46 -1.74 -7.53 -12.46
CA ALA A 46 -0.83 -6.57 -11.87
C ALA A 46 -1.13 -6.42 -10.37
N ALA A 47 -0.09 -6.56 -9.54
CA ALA A 47 -0.17 -6.26 -8.13
C ALA A 47 -0.33 -4.76 -7.89
N SER A 48 -0.92 -4.39 -6.75
CA SER A 48 -0.95 -2.99 -6.33
C SER A 48 0.45 -2.49 -5.94
N PRO A 49 0.78 -1.22 -6.24
CA PRO A 49 2.02 -0.56 -5.82
C PRO A 49 2.38 -0.61 -4.33
N VAL A 50 1.41 -0.83 -3.43
CA VAL A 50 1.65 -0.87 -1.97
C VAL A 50 1.73 -2.28 -1.40
N LYS A 51 1.75 -3.30 -2.26
CA LYS A 51 1.90 -4.72 -1.89
C LYS A 51 3.37 -5.11 -1.83
#